data_AF-A0A6P8Z6C3-F1
#
_entry.id   AF-A0A6P8Z6C3-F1
#
_cell.length_a   1.000
_cell.length_b   1.000
_cell.length_c   1.000
_cell.angle_alpha   90.00
_cell.angle_beta   90.00
_cell.angle_gamma   90.00
#
_symmetry.space_group_name_H-M   'P 1'
#
loop_
_entity.id
_entity.type
_entity.pdbx_description
1 polymer ?
#
loop_
_entity_poly.entity_id
_entity_poly.type
_entity_poly.pdbx_seq_one_letter_code
_entity_poly.pdbx_strand_id
1 'polypeptide(L)'
;MHRLEMQIFRKLSNGHSVAFAAVAVVGVAALGVAVTRRLLKHKIPADSEWRRVGTLSELYLFPLKSGKPVAADKLTAREAGPTLGLLRDRSFVAVDRNGRFVTGRSHTGLMTVSVVAVAKAVAGQDGDQNQDVVEMRSPLADQPLILDTAQLKTQTCRKITVWGSAVSAVDCGDEAAAFIRQVAVDPDRFR
;
A
#
# COMPACT_ATOMS: atom_id res chain seq x y z
N MET A 1 -20.57 -66.90 29.51
CA MET A 1 -19.53 -65.86 29.72
C MET A 1 -19.53 -64.73 28.68
N HIS A 2 -20.52 -64.62 27.78
CA HIS A 2 -20.52 -63.59 26.72
C HIS A 2 -21.25 -62.27 27.08
N ARG A 3 -22.05 -62.24 28.15
CA ARG A 3 -22.92 -61.10 28.50
C ARG A 3 -22.23 -60.02 29.35
N LEU A 4 -21.16 -60.37 30.08
CA LEU A 4 -20.43 -59.45 30.96
C LEU A 4 -19.39 -58.61 30.19
N GLU A 5 -18.69 -59.19 29.21
CA GLU A 5 -17.69 -58.47 28.41
C GLU A 5 -18.31 -57.36 27.54
N MET A 6 -19.52 -57.61 27.01
CA MET A 6 -20.27 -56.61 26.25
C MET A 6 -20.69 -55.39 27.08
N GLN A 7 -20.91 -55.53 28.40
CA GLN A 7 -21.24 -54.39 29.25
C GLN A 7 -20.01 -53.55 29.62
N ILE A 8 -18.84 -54.18 29.78
CA ILE A 8 -17.57 -53.49 30.06
C ILE A 8 -17.08 -52.73 28.82
N PHE A 9 -17.16 -53.33 27.63
CA PHE A 9 -16.82 -52.67 26.37
C PHE A 9 -17.72 -51.45 26.06
N ARG A 10 -19.01 -51.52 26.38
CA ARG A 10 -19.95 -50.41 26.17
C ARG A 10 -19.73 -49.26 27.15
N LYS A 11 -19.32 -49.54 28.39
CA LYS A 11 -18.94 -48.52 29.39
C LYS A 11 -17.61 -47.84 29.05
N LEU A 12 -16.60 -48.59 28.57
CA LEU A 12 -15.32 -48.03 28.13
C LEU A 12 -15.45 -47.20 26.84
N SER A 13 -16.27 -47.66 25.88
CA SER A 13 -16.54 -46.95 24.61
C SER A 13 -17.26 -45.61 24.85
N ASN A 14 -18.24 -45.59 25.75
CA ASN A 14 -18.98 -44.37 26.08
C ASN A 14 -18.11 -43.35 26.86
N GLY A 15 -17.24 -43.82 27.75
CA GLY A 15 -16.34 -42.93 28.51
C GLY A 15 -15.32 -42.20 27.64
N HIS A 16 -14.70 -42.91 26.69
CA HIS A 16 -13.78 -42.28 25.73
C HIS A 16 -14.52 -41.38 24.73
N SER A 17 -15.67 -41.79 24.20
CA SER A 17 -16.45 -40.97 23.26
C SER A 17 -16.92 -39.65 23.88
N VAL A 18 -17.33 -39.66 25.16
CA VAL A 18 -17.69 -38.45 25.89
C VAL A 18 -16.47 -37.56 26.18
N ALA A 19 -15.32 -38.16 26.53
CA ALA A 19 -14.09 -37.42 26.74
C ALA A 19 -13.57 -36.76 25.44
N PHE A 20 -13.61 -37.46 24.31
CA PHE A 20 -13.25 -36.90 22.99
C PHE A 20 -14.19 -35.78 22.57
N ALA A 21 -15.50 -35.94 22.77
CA ALA A 21 -16.47 -34.89 22.50
C ALA A 21 -16.24 -33.65 23.37
N ALA A 22 -15.95 -33.82 24.66
CA ALA A 22 -15.67 -32.71 25.58
C ALA A 22 -14.38 -31.95 25.19
N VAL A 23 -13.30 -32.66 24.85
CA VAL A 23 -12.05 -32.04 24.41
C VAL A 23 -12.22 -31.28 23.09
N ALA A 24 -13.00 -31.83 22.15
CA ALA A 24 -13.29 -31.16 20.88
C ALA A 24 -14.08 -29.85 21.08
N VAL A 25 -15.10 -29.85 21.94
CA VAL A 25 -15.88 -28.65 22.26
C VAL A 25 -15.02 -27.57 22.92
N VAL A 26 -14.18 -27.95 23.89
CA VAL A 26 -13.25 -27.02 24.56
C VAL A 26 -12.24 -26.46 23.56
N GLY A 27 -11.70 -27.29 22.67
CA GLY A 27 -10.76 -26.88 21.63
C GLY A 27 -11.37 -25.87 20.65
N VAL A 28 -12.59 -26.12 20.17
CA VAL A 28 -13.32 -25.19 19.28
C VAL A 28 -13.64 -23.87 19.99
N ALA A 29 -14.08 -23.92 21.26
CA ALA A 29 -14.35 -22.73 22.04
C ALA A 29 -13.09 -21.89 22.28
N ALA A 30 -11.97 -22.52 22.63
CA ALA A 30 -10.69 -21.86 22.85
C ALA A 30 -10.17 -21.21 21.55
N LEU A 31 -10.29 -21.90 20.42
CA LEU A 31 -9.92 -21.37 19.10
C LEU A 31 -10.82 -20.18 18.73
N GLY A 32 -12.13 -20.31 18.95
CA GLY A 32 -13.10 -19.23 18.76
C GLY A 32 -12.70 -17.97 19.53
N VAL A 33 -12.48 -18.09 20.85
CA VAL A 33 -12.06 -16.97 21.71
C VAL A 33 -10.73 -16.36 21.26
N ALA A 34 -9.74 -17.18 20.89
CA ALA A 34 -8.45 -16.70 20.42
C ALA A 34 -8.58 -15.90 19.11
N VAL A 35 -9.38 -16.38 18.17
CA VAL A 35 -9.69 -15.69 16.91
C VAL A 35 -10.45 -14.40 17.19
N THR A 36 -11.50 -14.42 18.02
CA THR A 36 -12.27 -13.22 18.35
C THR A 36 -11.39 -12.17 19.04
N ARG A 37 -10.55 -12.55 20.01
CA ARG A 37 -9.62 -11.63 20.68
C ARG A 37 -8.59 -11.04 19.71
N ARG A 38 -8.11 -11.82 18.74
CA ARG A 38 -7.20 -11.34 17.70
C ARG A 38 -7.89 -10.35 16.76
N LEU A 39 -9.14 -10.58 16.40
CA LEU A 39 -9.95 -9.69 15.57
C LEU A 39 -10.38 -8.41 16.31
N LEU A 40 -10.60 -8.51 17.63
CA LEU A 40 -10.99 -7.38 18.47
C LEU A 40 -9.81 -6.55 18.99
N LYS A 41 -8.55 -6.99 18.78
CA LYS A 41 -7.33 -6.38 19.33
C LYS A 41 -7.09 -4.94 18.89
N HIS A 42 -7.74 -4.50 17.81
CA HIS A 42 -7.67 -3.14 17.28
C HIS A 42 -8.97 -2.36 17.45
N LYS A 43 -9.95 -2.88 18.19
CA LYS A 43 -11.15 -2.11 18.51
C LYS A 43 -10.83 -1.15 19.65
N ILE A 44 -11.07 0.11 19.38
CA ILE A 44 -11.08 1.18 20.36
C ILE A 44 -12.08 0.78 21.46
N PRO A 45 -11.69 0.81 22.75
CA PRO A 45 -12.59 0.43 23.85
C PRO A 45 -13.94 1.14 23.73
N ALA A 46 -15.03 0.42 23.99
CA ALA A 46 -16.38 0.95 23.78
C ALA A 46 -16.70 2.16 24.68
N ASP A 47 -15.95 2.32 25.77
CA ASP A 47 -15.99 3.40 26.75
C ASP A 47 -14.97 4.52 26.47
N SER A 48 -14.31 4.52 25.31
CA SER A 48 -13.33 5.56 24.98
C SER A 48 -14.02 6.91 24.80
N GLU A 49 -13.69 7.87 25.66
CA GLU A 49 -14.09 9.27 25.48
C GLU A 49 -13.21 9.96 24.42
N TRP A 50 -13.84 10.44 23.35
CA TRP A 50 -13.14 11.17 22.30
C TRP A 50 -13.03 12.64 22.64
N ARG A 51 -11.80 13.11 22.86
CA ARG A 51 -11.51 14.55 23.01
C ARG A 51 -10.97 15.11 21.69
N ARG A 52 -11.57 16.19 21.19
CA ARG A 52 -11.01 16.94 20.06
C ARG A 52 -9.65 17.54 20.45
N VAL A 53 -8.60 17.13 19.74
CA VAL A 53 -7.22 17.60 19.97
C VAL A 53 -6.77 18.69 18.99
N GLY A 54 -7.56 18.95 17.95
CA GLY A 54 -7.25 19.99 16.97
C GLY A 54 -8.04 19.85 15.68
N THR A 55 -7.59 20.60 14.68
CA THR A 55 -8.06 20.54 13.29
C THR A 55 -6.87 20.55 12.35
N LEU A 56 -6.98 19.81 11.25
CA LEU A 56 -6.01 19.86 10.17
C LEU A 56 -6.15 21.23 9.48
N SER A 57 -5.03 21.96 9.35
CA SER A 57 -5.00 23.24 8.64
C SER A 57 -4.85 23.04 7.13
N GLU A 58 -4.04 22.07 6.72
CA GLU A 58 -3.70 21.81 5.32
C GLU A 58 -3.49 20.31 5.11
N LEU A 59 -3.78 19.83 3.89
CA LEU A 59 -3.49 18.47 3.48
C LEU A 59 -2.56 18.49 2.27
N TYR A 60 -1.56 17.61 2.32
CA TYR A 60 -0.59 17.45 1.25
C TYR A 60 -0.44 15.98 0.88
N LEU A 61 -0.50 15.70 -0.41
CA LEU A 61 -0.21 14.38 -1.00
C LEU A 61 1.16 14.41 -1.68
N PHE A 62 1.95 13.35 -1.55
CA PHE A 62 3.26 13.25 -2.20
C PHE A 62 3.32 12.04 -3.13
N PRO A 63 2.79 12.13 -4.38
CA PRO A 63 2.76 10.97 -5.28
C PRO A 63 4.14 10.40 -5.60
N LEU A 64 5.13 11.28 -5.82
CA LEU A 64 6.54 10.91 -5.97
C LEU A 64 7.29 11.08 -4.65
N LYS A 65 8.03 10.04 -4.24
CA LYS A 65 8.90 10.13 -3.07
C LYS A 65 9.97 11.23 -3.25
N SER A 66 9.97 12.20 -2.35
CA SER A 66 10.82 13.41 -2.40
C SER A 66 10.47 14.41 -3.52
N GLY A 67 9.30 14.26 -4.16
CA GLY A 67 8.74 15.23 -5.09
C GLY A 67 8.03 16.40 -4.39
N LYS A 68 7.50 17.33 -5.19
CA LYS A 68 6.63 18.41 -4.69
C LYS A 68 5.31 17.86 -4.13
N PRO A 69 4.76 18.49 -3.08
CA PRO A 69 3.44 18.16 -2.60
C PRO A 69 2.35 18.61 -3.58
N VAL A 70 1.22 17.92 -3.53
CA VAL A 70 -0.06 18.36 -4.08
C VAL A 70 -0.94 18.78 -2.91
N ALA A 71 -1.23 20.07 -2.80
CA ALA A 71 -2.16 20.59 -1.82
C ALA A 71 -3.59 20.14 -2.15
N ALA A 72 -4.38 19.82 -1.13
CA ALA A 72 -5.76 19.38 -1.30
C ALA A 72 -6.65 19.84 -0.14
N ASP A 73 -7.91 20.12 -0.42
CA ASP A 73 -8.91 20.38 0.63
C ASP A 73 -9.46 19.08 1.23
N LYS A 74 -9.36 17.98 0.48
CA LYS A 74 -9.84 16.67 0.87
C LYS A 74 -8.97 15.56 0.28
N LEU A 75 -8.69 14.55 1.10
CA LEU A 75 -8.07 13.30 0.69
C LEU A 75 -8.97 12.12 1.09
N THR A 76 -8.99 11.09 0.25
CA THR A 76 -9.67 9.83 0.57
C THR A 76 -8.69 8.91 1.28
N ALA A 77 -8.96 8.57 2.54
CA ALA A 77 -8.17 7.60 3.29
C ALA A 77 -8.44 6.17 2.77
N ARG A 78 -7.38 5.45 2.40
CA ARG A 78 -7.43 4.03 2.05
C ARG A 78 -6.36 3.26 2.83
N GLU A 79 -6.47 1.94 2.86
CA GLU A 79 -5.54 1.06 3.56
C GLU A 79 -4.08 1.29 3.11
N ALA A 80 -3.86 1.47 1.80
CA ALA A 80 -2.55 1.73 1.22
C ALA A 80 -2.12 3.22 1.29
N GLY A 81 -2.79 4.05 2.08
CA GLY A 81 -2.53 5.48 2.22
C GLY A 81 -3.58 6.38 1.54
N PRO A 82 -3.48 7.70 1.74
CA PRO A 82 -4.43 8.66 1.19
C PRO A 82 -4.33 8.77 -0.34
N THR A 83 -5.44 9.16 -0.97
CA THR A 83 -5.55 9.35 -2.41
C THR A 83 -6.28 10.64 -2.77
N LEU A 84 -5.93 11.21 -3.92
CA LEU A 84 -6.62 12.32 -4.59
C LEU A 84 -6.86 11.93 -6.05
N GLY A 85 -8.10 11.55 -6.40
CA GLY A 85 -8.39 11.00 -7.72
C GLY A 85 -7.53 9.75 -8.01
N LEU A 86 -6.82 9.77 -9.14
CA LEU A 86 -5.83 8.74 -9.52
C LEU A 86 -4.57 8.75 -8.63
N LEU A 87 -4.19 9.91 -8.08
CA LEU A 87 -2.95 10.04 -7.33
C LEU A 87 -3.06 9.34 -5.99
N ARG A 88 -2.06 8.52 -5.68
CA ARG A 88 -1.89 7.90 -4.36
C ARG A 88 -0.58 8.37 -3.75
N ASP A 89 -0.61 8.54 -2.45
CA ASP A 89 0.56 8.92 -1.70
C ASP A 89 1.72 7.92 -1.89
N ARG A 90 2.91 8.44 -2.22
CA ARG A 90 4.16 7.71 -2.47
C ARG A 90 4.01 6.53 -3.45
N SER A 91 3.17 6.66 -4.47
CA SER A 91 3.00 5.63 -5.51
C SER A 91 4.18 5.52 -6.47
N PHE A 92 5.02 6.54 -6.57
CA PHE A 92 6.23 6.57 -7.40
C PHE A 92 7.49 6.75 -6.55
N VAL A 93 8.57 6.10 -6.97
CA VAL A 93 9.89 6.19 -6.34
C VAL A 93 10.98 6.12 -7.39
N ALA A 94 11.94 7.04 -7.33
CA ALA A 94 13.15 6.96 -8.13
C ALA A 94 14.10 5.91 -7.52
N VAL A 95 14.73 5.10 -8.36
CA VAL A 95 15.69 4.06 -7.94
C VAL A 95 16.98 4.15 -8.77
N ASP A 96 18.09 3.71 -8.19
CA ASP A 96 19.35 3.53 -8.90
C ASP A 96 19.36 2.23 -9.73
N ARG A 97 20.45 1.98 -10.45
CA ARG A 97 20.63 0.74 -11.24
C ARG A 97 20.61 -0.54 -10.41
N ASN A 98 20.81 -0.44 -9.10
CA ASN A 98 20.79 -1.56 -8.16
C ASN A 98 19.42 -1.73 -7.48
N GLY A 99 18.40 -0.96 -7.87
CA GLY A 99 17.08 -0.99 -7.25
C GLY A 99 17.01 -0.36 -5.86
N ARG A 100 17.99 0.47 -5.48
CA ARG A 100 17.97 1.25 -4.23
C ARG A 100 17.26 2.57 -4.46
N PHE A 101 16.37 2.94 -3.55
CA PHE A 101 15.64 4.20 -3.64
C PHE A 101 16.58 5.42 -3.58
N VAL A 102 16.29 6.40 -4.43
CA VAL A 102 16.94 7.72 -4.47
C VAL A 102 16.07 8.71 -3.68
N THR A 103 16.68 9.67 -2.98
CA THR A 103 15.94 10.66 -2.19
C THR A 103 16.39 12.09 -2.45
N GLY A 104 15.51 13.04 -2.13
CA GLY A 104 15.80 14.48 -2.20
C GLY A 104 16.98 14.93 -1.34
N ARG A 105 17.46 14.12 -0.38
CA ARG A 105 18.66 14.43 0.41
C ARG A 105 19.95 14.33 -0.41
N SER A 106 20.04 13.30 -1.27
CA SER A 106 21.20 13.10 -2.14
C SER A 106 20.96 13.65 -3.55
N HIS A 107 19.71 13.88 -3.94
CA HIS A 107 19.35 14.36 -5.28
C HIS A 107 18.24 15.40 -5.16
N THR A 108 18.61 16.62 -4.77
CA THR A 108 17.69 17.70 -4.38
C THR A 108 16.75 18.12 -5.50
N GLY A 109 17.18 17.96 -6.77
CA GLY A 109 16.35 18.28 -7.92
C GLY A 109 15.05 17.45 -8.01
N LEU A 110 14.95 16.30 -7.32
CA LEU A 110 13.67 15.57 -7.17
C LEU A 110 12.57 16.44 -6.54
N MET A 111 12.93 17.35 -5.63
CA MET A 111 11.99 18.25 -4.95
C MET A 111 11.40 19.30 -5.89
N THR A 112 11.88 19.39 -7.13
CA THR A 112 11.33 20.28 -8.15
C THR A 112 10.18 19.64 -8.94
N VAL A 113 10.03 18.31 -8.87
CA VAL A 113 9.09 17.52 -9.67
C VAL A 113 7.68 17.61 -9.10
N SER A 114 6.75 18.20 -9.86
CA SER A 114 5.31 18.15 -9.61
C SER A 114 4.66 16.98 -10.33
N VAL A 115 3.67 16.35 -9.71
CA VAL A 115 2.92 15.22 -10.26
C VAL A 115 1.44 15.56 -10.28
N VAL A 116 0.78 15.47 -11.43
CA VAL A 116 -0.66 15.73 -11.59
C VAL A 116 -1.33 14.60 -12.35
N ALA A 117 -2.59 14.31 -12.02
CA ALA A 117 -3.41 13.42 -12.83
C ALA A 117 -4.01 14.23 -13.99
N VAL A 118 -3.95 13.68 -15.20
CA VAL A 118 -4.49 14.30 -16.41
C VAL A 118 -5.47 13.36 -17.09
N ALA A 119 -6.44 13.93 -17.80
CA ALA A 119 -7.36 13.13 -18.60
C ALA A 119 -6.63 12.53 -19.81
N LYS A 120 -6.93 11.28 -20.15
CA LYS A 120 -6.44 10.68 -21.39
C LYS A 120 -7.22 11.28 -22.55
N ALA A 121 -6.55 12.04 -23.42
CA ALA A 121 -7.17 12.50 -24.67
C ALA A 121 -7.38 11.28 -25.60
N VAL A 122 -8.57 10.69 -25.56
CA VAL A 122 -8.97 9.64 -26.51
C VAL A 122 -9.73 10.33 -27.64
N ALA A 123 -9.14 10.35 -28.84
CA ALA A 123 -9.82 10.88 -30.02
C ALA A 123 -11.07 10.04 -30.32
N GLY A 124 -12.25 10.67 -30.27
CA GLY A 124 -13.51 10.09 -30.74
C GLY A 124 -14.43 9.45 -29.69
N GLN A 125 -14.21 9.65 -28.39
CA GLN A 125 -15.15 9.22 -27.36
C GLN A 125 -15.60 10.39 -26.46
N ASP A 126 -16.79 10.90 -26.74
CA ASP A 126 -17.56 11.74 -25.81
C ASP A 126 -18.11 10.84 -24.70
N GLY A 127 -17.44 10.82 -23.55
CA GLY A 127 -17.99 10.25 -22.32
C GLY A 127 -17.33 8.96 -21.86
N ASP A 128 -16.08 9.04 -21.43
CA ASP A 128 -15.65 8.60 -20.08
C ASP A 128 -14.20 9.06 -19.92
N GLN A 129 -13.98 10.18 -19.24
CA GLN A 129 -12.64 10.77 -19.05
C GLN A 129 -11.90 9.96 -17.99
N ASN A 130 -11.46 8.75 -18.35
CA ASN A 130 -10.72 7.92 -17.45
C ASN A 130 -9.34 8.57 -17.20
N GLN A 131 -9.19 9.15 -16.00
CA GLN A 131 -7.94 9.75 -15.52
C GLN A 131 -6.98 8.62 -15.18
N ASP A 132 -6.43 7.94 -16.19
CA ASP A 132 -5.40 6.91 -16.01
C ASP A 132 -3.99 7.41 -16.36
N VAL A 133 -3.86 8.69 -16.70
CA VAL A 133 -2.59 9.31 -17.10
C VAL A 133 -2.08 10.22 -15.99
N VAL A 134 -0.79 10.09 -15.68
CA VAL A 134 -0.06 10.98 -14.77
C VAL A 134 0.93 11.78 -15.59
N GLU A 135 0.97 13.08 -15.35
CA GLU A 135 1.99 13.96 -15.88
C GLU A 135 2.96 14.41 -14.77
N MET A 136 4.26 14.28 -15.03
CA MET A 136 5.31 14.81 -14.17
C MET A 136 6.04 15.96 -14.86
N ARG A 137 6.21 17.08 -14.15
CA ARG A 137 6.88 18.29 -14.64
C ARG A 137 7.98 18.71 -13.69
N SER A 138 9.08 19.23 -14.23
CA SER A 138 10.15 19.87 -13.46
C SER A 138 10.76 20.99 -14.31
N PRO A 139 11.17 22.11 -13.70
CA PRO A 139 11.95 23.14 -14.39
C PRO A 139 13.35 22.67 -14.82
N LEU A 140 13.80 21.50 -14.34
CA LEU A 140 15.10 20.90 -14.70
C LEU A 140 15.01 19.89 -15.84
N ALA A 141 13.79 19.63 -16.36
CA ALA A 141 13.56 18.71 -17.47
C ALA A 141 13.09 19.49 -18.70
N ASP A 142 13.54 19.09 -19.87
CA ASP A 142 13.21 19.77 -21.13
C ASP A 142 11.74 19.58 -21.51
N GLN A 143 11.17 18.41 -21.18
CA GLN A 143 9.80 18.01 -21.52
C GLN A 143 9.13 17.33 -20.32
N PRO A 144 7.79 17.42 -20.22
CA PRO A 144 7.04 16.65 -19.22
C PRO A 144 7.15 15.15 -19.49
N LEU A 145 7.07 14.36 -18.43
CA LEU A 145 6.90 12.91 -18.53
C LEU A 145 5.41 12.58 -18.42
N ILE A 146 4.88 11.87 -19.41
CA ILE A 146 3.50 11.39 -19.44
C ILE A 146 3.51 9.88 -19.22
N LEU A 147 2.81 9.41 -18.17
CA LEU A 147 2.73 7.99 -17.82
C LEU A 147 1.28 7.51 -17.89
N ASP A 148 1.00 6.55 -18.77
CA ASP A 148 -0.25 5.79 -18.76
C ASP A 148 -0.17 4.73 -17.65
N THR A 149 -0.76 5.04 -16.49
CA THR A 149 -0.71 4.16 -15.32
C THR A 149 -1.51 2.87 -15.50
N ALA A 150 -2.47 2.83 -16.43
CA ALA A 150 -3.17 1.60 -16.76
C ALA A 150 -2.23 0.62 -17.47
N GLN A 151 -1.39 1.11 -18.38
CA GLN A 151 -0.37 0.29 -19.05
C GLN A 151 0.69 -0.22 -18.08
N LEU A 152 1.08 0.58 -17.08
CA LEU A 152 2.04 0.11 -16.07
C LEU A 152 1.49 -1.05 -15.23
N LYS A 153 0.19 -1.08 -14.93
CA LYS A 153 -0.41 -2.15 -14.13
C LYS A 153 -0.33 -3.53 -14.79
N THR A 154 -0.10 -3.62 -16.10
CA THR A 154 0.00 -4.89 -16.83
C THR A 154 1.43 -5.45 -16.85
N GLN A 155 2.42 -4.67 -16.43
CA GLN A 155 3.82 -5.06 -16.46
C GLN A 155 4.21 -5.97 -15.29
N THR A 156 5.25 -6.77 -15.50
CA THR A 156 5.81 -7.64 -14.46
C THR A 156 6.47 -6.82 -13.36
N CYS A 157 6.07 -7.09 -12.12
CA CYS A 157 6.70 -6.49 -10.96
C CYS A 157 8.16 -6.95 -10.78
N ARG A 158 9.01 -6.02 -10.38
CA ARG A 158 10.39 -6.25 -9.94
C ARG A 158 10.50 -5.99 -8.44
N LYS A 159 11.48 -6.62 -7.80
CA LYS A 159 11.82 -6.35 -6.41
C LYS A 159 12.77 -5.17 -6.33
N ILE A 160 12.39 -4.15 -5.57
CA ILE A 160 13.26 -3.02 -5.21
C ILE A 160 13.46 -3.00 -3.70
N THR A 161 14.50 -2.32 -3.23
CA THR A 161 14.75 -2.16 -1.80
C THR A 161 14.43 -0.75 -1.35
N VAL A 162 13.49 -0.63 -0.43
CA VAL A 162 13.10 0.64 0.19
C VAL A 162 13.28 0.51 1.70
N TRP A 163 14.18 1.30 2.27
CA TRP A 163 14.55 1.24 3.71
C TRP A 163 14.89 -0.18 4.21
N GLY A 164 15.65 -0.94 3.42
CA GLY A 164 16.03 -2.32 3.75
C GLY A 164 14.91 -3.36 3.57
N SER A 165 13.70 -2.94 3.19
CA SER A 165 12.57 -3.84 2.92
C SER A 165 12.41 -4.06 1.42
N ALA A 166 12.17 -5.31 1.02
CA ALA A 166 11.88 -5.65 -0.38
C ALA A 166 10.43 -5.29 -0.73
N VAL A 167 10.25 -4.44 -1.73
CA VAL A 167 8.94 -3.97 -2.22
C VAL A 167 8.76 -4.39 -3.67
N SER A 168 7.52 -4.75 -4.03
CA SER A 168 7.14 -5.04 -5.42
C SER A 168 6.83 -3.74 -6.14
N ALA A 169 7.51 -3.46 -7.25
CA ALA A 169 7.33 -2.24 -8.03
C ALA A 169 7.33 -2.55 -9.54
N VAL A 170 6.68 -1.70 -10.32
CA VAL A 170 6.72 -1.75 -11.77
C VAL A 170 7.71 -0.72 -12.29
N ASP A 171 8.48 -1.10 -13.32
CA ASP A 171 9.35 -0.17 -14.04
C ASP A 171 8.51 0.79 -14.89
N CYS A 172 8.75 2.09 -14.79
CA CYS A 172 8.03 3.10 -15.56
C CYS A 172 8.62 3.29 -16.97
N GLY A 173 9.69 2.57 -17.32
CA GLY A 173 10.29 2.57 -18.66
C GLY A 173 11.42 3.59 -18.83
N ASP A 174 12.05 3.54 -20.01
CA ASP A 174 13.26 4.31 -20.30
C ASP A 174 13.04 5.82 -20.35
N GLU A 175 11.85 6.27 -20.78
CA GLU A 175 11.46 7.68 -20.76
C GLU A 175 11.38 8.22 -19.34
N ALA A 176 10.77 7.46 -18.42
CA ALA A 176 10.72 7.82 -17.02
C ALA A 176 12.12 7.84 -16.40
N ALA A 177 12.97 6.87 -16.76
CA ALA A 177 14.35 6.85 -16.31
C ALA A 177 15.16 8.05 -16.87
N ALA A 178 14.91 8.46 -18.12
CA ALA A 178 15.55 9.62 -18.73
C ALA A 178 15.12 10.93 -18.06
N PHE A 179 13.82 11.11 -17.82
CA PHE A 179 13.27 12.23 -17.07
C PHE A 179 13.90 12.32 -15.68
N ILE A 180 13.93 11.21 -14.93
CA ILE A 180 14.53 11.18 -13.58
C ILE A 180 16.02 11.50 -13.63
N ARG A 181 16.76 11.05 -14.65
CA ARG A 181 18.20 11.39 -14.82
C ARG A 181 18.43 12.88 -15.05
N GLN A 182 17.53 13.59 -15.74
CA GLN A 182 17.65 15.03 -15.94
C GLN A 182 17.42 15.79 -14.62
N VAL A 183 16.40 15.39 -13.85
CA VAL A 183 15.99 16.13 -12.64
C VAL A 183 16.76 15.73 -11.37
N ALA A 184 17.32 14.53 -11.31
CA ALA A 184 18.04 14.02 -10.13
C ALA A 184 19.47 14.61 -10.09
N VAL A 185 19.56 15.90 -9.83
CA VAL A 185 20.83 16.62 -9.66
C VAL A 185 21.42 16.32 -8.29
N ASP A 186 22.66 15.84 -8.25
CA ASP A 186 23.47 15.64 -7.05
C ASP A 186 24.06 16.99 -6.59
N PRO A 187 23.76 17.48 -5.37
CA PRO A 187 24.31 18.72 -4.85
C PRO A 187 25.83 18.67 -4.66
N ASP A 188 26.44 17.50 -4.50
CA ASP A 188 27.89 17.34 -4.37
C ASP A 188 28.63 17.48 -5.72
N ARG A 189 27.90 17.54 -6.83
CA ARG A 189 28.46 17.73 -8.18
C ARG A 189 29.07 19.12 -8.40
N PHE A 190 28.76 20.10 -7.55
CA PHE A 190 29.14 21.51 -7.72
C PHE A 190 30.03 22.07 -6.59
N ARG A 191 30.69 21.21 -5.80
CA ARG A 191 31.67 21.61 -4.78
C ARG A 191 33.09 21.21 -5.16
#